data_AF-A0A2U2BBF8-F1
#
_entry.id   AF-A0A2U2BBF8-F1
#
_cell.length_a   1.000
_cell.length_b   1.000
_cell.length_c   1.000
_cell.angle_alpha   90.00
_cell.angle_beta   90.00
_cell.angle_gamma   90.00
#
_symmetry.space_group_name_H-M   'P 1'
#
loop_
_entity.id
_entity.type
_entity.pdbx_description
1 polymer ?
#
loop_
_entity_poly.entity_id
_entity_poly.type
_entity_poly.pdbx_seq_one_letter_code
_entity_poly.pdbx_strand_id
1 'polypeptide(L)'
;MKRIGWGAWMSLIVILAVTGCEDEVPDTFGNPSLESMFEIINITDSVGGKDYDFQMPEPEDTTYIYYYLERDTLLAEDGSIEDVLVDTIFYEGKTARLYKIPTISLPAYKNRLYLEIKSNARWNAPVIPFPPNQDWIRNSKVSGIGDAVIEYDVGSRTYGFPPEYADMFVPVGRKPVTQYITTQDSTVMFRLTFEQEGMKEE
;
A
#
# COMPACT_ATOMS: atom_id res chain seq x y z
N MET A 1 -52.28 -32.84 -64.21
CA MET A 1 -52.29 -33.43 -62.85
C MET A 1 -51.24 -32.74 -62.00
N LYS A 2 -51.61 -32.34 -60.77
CA LYS A 2 -50.81 -32.11 -59.56
C LYS A 2 -49.58 -31.15 -59.58
N ARG A 3 -49.85 -29.96 -59.03
CA ARG A 3 -49.15 -29.10 -58.05
C ARG A 3 -47.72 -29.45 -57.55
N ILE A 4 -47.13 -28.37 -57.01
CA ILE A 4 -46.04 -28.22 -55.99
C ILE A 4 -44.74 -27.72 -56.64
N GLY A 5 -44.10 -26.62 -56.24
CA GLY A 5 -44.30 -25.71 -55.12
C GLY A 5 -43.29 -24.56 -55.23
N TRP A 6 -43.70 -23.38 -54.77
CA TRP A 6 -42.86 -22.19 -54.66
C TRP A 6 -41.76 -22.40 -53.61
N GLY A 7 -40.51 -22.17 -53.98
CA GLY A 7 -39.38 -22.00 -53.05
C GLY A 7 -38.83 -20.60 -53.19
N ALA A 8 -39.44 -19.64 -52.49
CA ALA A 8 -38.90 -18.30 -52.32
C ALA A 8 -37.67 -18.38 -51.43
N TRP A 9 -36.49 -18.16 -52.00
CA TRP A 9 -35.27 -17.94 -51.23
C TRP A 9 -35.32 -16.53 -50.64
N MET A 10 -35.92 -16.40 -49.46
CA MET A 10 -35.77 -15.22 -48.61
C MET A 10 -34.37 -15.29 -47.99
N SER A 11 -33.45 -14.50 -48.53
CA SER A 11 -32.19 -14.18 -47.87
C SER A 11 -32.49 -13.46 -46.56
N LEU A 12 -32.39 -14.20 -45.45
CA LEU A 12 -32.46 -13.67 -44.10
C LEU A 12 -31.17 -12.85 -43.85
N ILE A 13 -31.26 -11.53 -44.02
CA ILE A 13 -30.22 -10.61 -43.54
C ILE A 13 -30.32 -10.61 -42.02
N VAL A 14 -29.41 -11.35 -41.38
CA VAL A 14 -29.18 -11.27 -39.94
C VAL A 14 -28.48 -9.94 -39.69
N ILE A 15 -29.26 -8.93 -39.30
CA ILE A 15 -28.73 -7.72 -38.68
C ILE A 15 -28.24 -8.15 -37.30
N LEU A 16 -26.94 -8.46 -37.21
CA LEU A 16 -26.22 -8.52 -35.95
C LEU A 16 -26.25 -7.10 -35.37
N ALA A 17 -27.30 -6.81 -34.60
CA ALA A 17 -27.26 -5.75 -33.61
C ALA A 17 -26.15 -6.14 -32.64
N VAL A 18 -24.94 -5.64 -32.92
CA VAL A 18 -23.87 -5.58 -31.94
C VAL A 18 -24.36 -4.60 -30.89
N THR A 19 -25.19 -5.11 -29.97
CA THR A 19 -25.36 -4.50 -28.67
C THR A 19 -23.99 -4.62 -28.02
N GLY A 20 -23.15 -3.62 -28.24
CA GLY A 20 -22.12 -3.33 -27.28
C GLY A 20 -22.87 -3.07 -25.98
N CYS A 21 -22.95 -4.08 -25.13
CA CYS A 21 -22.79 -3.84 -23.70
C CYS A 21 -21.38 -3.25 -23.60
N GLU A 22 -21.27 -1.95 -23.86
CA GLU A 22 -20.32 -1.15 -23.10
C GLU A 22 -20.82 -1.33 -21.68
N ASP A 23 -20.25 -2.31 -20.98
CA ASP A 23 -20.27 -2.29 -19.52
C ASP A 23 -19.72 -0.90 -19.18
N GLU A 24 -20.60 -0.03 -18.69
CA GLU A 24 -20.21 1.26 -18.16
C GLU A 24 -19.07 1.00 -17.18
N VAL A 25 -17.84 1.33 -17.59
CA VAL A 25 -16.69 1.30 -16.70
C VAL A 25 -17.05 2.28 -15.59
N PRO A 26 -17.33 1.82 -14.36
CA PRO A 26 -18.00 2.67 -13.40
C PRO A 26 -17.02 3.75 -12.98
N ASP A 27 -17.16 4.97 -13.52
CA ASP A 27 -16.55 6.25 -13.11
C ASP A 27 -15.36 6.15 -12.12
N THR A 28 -14.29 5.45 -12.49
CA THR A 28 -13.54 4.69 -11.46
C THR A 28 -12.38 5.45 -10.83
N PHE A 29 -12.08 6.66 -11.32
CA PHE A 29 -10.91 7.40 -10.85
C PHE A 29 -11.12 8.91 -10.90
N GLY A 30 -10.98 9.56 -9.73
CA GLY A 30 -11.03 11.02 -9.62
C GLY A 30 -12.44 11.62 -9.58
N ASN A 31 -13.49 10.81 -9.50
CA ASN A 31 -14.84 11.28 -9.19
C ASN A 31 -14.92 11.62 -7.69
N PRO A 32 -15.02 12.91 -7.29
CA PRO A 32 -15.04 13.30 -5.88
C PRO A 32 -16.34 12.91 -5.16
N SER A 33 -17.35 12.43 -5.91
CA SER A 33 -18.62 11.95 -5.35
C SER A 33 -18.57 10.46 -4.96
N LEU A 34 -17.55 9.72 -5.38
CA LEU A 34 -17.36 8.33 -4.96
C LEU A 34 -16.53 8.29 -3.68
N GLU A 35 -16.99 7.50 -2.70
CA GLU A 35 -16.20 7.24 -1.51
C GLU A 35 -14.93 6.46 -1.89
N SER A 36 -13.81 6.85 -1.28
CA SER A 36 -12.53 6.15 -1.45
C SER A 36 -12.62 4.75 -0.86
N MET A 37 -12.48 3.76 -1.72
CA MET A 37 -12.32 2.35 -1.38
C MET A 37 -10.82 2.04 -1.36
N PHE A 38 -10.36 1.43 -0.27
CA PHE A 38 -9.00 0.91 -0.15
C PHE A 38 -9.05 -0.33 0.73
N GLU A 39 -8.64 -1.46 0.18
CA GLU A 39 -8.67 -2.76 0.85
C GLU A 39 -7.33 -3.47 0.67
N ILE A 40 -6.83 -4.06 1.75
CA ILE A 40 -5.71 -4.98 1.69
C ILE A 40 -6.28 -6.37 1.42
N ILE A 41 -5.94 -6.95 0.27
CA ILE A 41 -6.48 -8.23 -0.18
C ILE A 41 -5.65 -9.39 0.37
N ASN A 42 -4.33 -9.29 0.24
CA ASN A 42 -3.43 -10.34 0.66
C ASN A 42 -2.06 -9.78 1.06
N ILE A 43 -1.38 -10.52 1.92
CA ILE A 43 0.00 -10.29 2.31
C ILE A 43 0.72 -11.63 2.16
N THR A 44 1.73 -11.69 1.30
CA THR A 44 2.42 -12.93 0.95
C THR A 44 3.92 -12.78 0.98
N ASP A 45 4.64 -13.87 1.26
CA ASP A 45 6.10 -13.86 1.26
C ASP A 45 6.72 -14.66 0.10
N SER A 46 7.95 -14.31 -0.27
CA SER A 46 8.63 -14.92 -1.43
C SER A 46 9.26 -16.27 -1.17
N VAL A 47 9.60 -16.59 0.09
CA VAL A 47 10.36 -17.79 0.45
C VAL A 47 9.46 -18.92 0.97
N GLY A 48 8.25 -18.61 1.43
CA GLY A 48 7.30 -19.60 1.94
C GLY A 48 6.00 -19.75 1.14
N GLY A 49 5.65 -18.79 0.28
CA GLY A 49 4.29 -18.71 -0.26
C GLY A 49 3.25 -18.62 0.86
N LYS A 50 3.66 -18.11 2.03
CA LYS A 50 2.82 -18.03 3.22
C LYS A 50 1.88 -16.86 3.03
N ASP A 51 0.59 -17.16 2.88
CA ASP A 51 -0.47 -16.18 3.01
C ASP A 51 -0.61 -15.83 4.49
N TYR A 52 -0.48 -14.55 4.82
CA TYR A 52 -0.78 -14.06 6.16
C TYR A 52 -2.28 -13.81 6.26
N ASP A 53 -3.02 -14.88 6.54
CA ASP A 53 -4.46 -14.80 6.72
C ASP A 53 -4.81 -13.98 7.95
N PHE A 54 -5.64 -12.96 7.75
CA PHE A 54 -6.29 -12.23 8.83
C PHE A 54 -7.73 -11.90 8.44
N GLN A 55 -8.60 -11.81 9.43
CA GLN A 55 -9.92 -11.21 9.23
C GLN A 55 -9.76 -9.69 9.25
N MET A 56 -10.40 -9.00 8.31
CA MET A 56 -10.39 -7.55 8.27
C MET A 56 -10.94 -7.01 9.60
N PRO A 57 -10.17 -6.22 10.36
CA PRO A 57 -10.64 -5.68 11.62
C PRO A 57 -11.73 -4.62 11.38
N GLU A 58 -12.58 -4.41 12.38
CA GLU A 58 -13.51 -3.27 12.38
C GLU A 58 -12.71 -1.95 12.40
N PRO A 59 -13.12 -0.94 11.61
CA PRO A 59 -12.44 0.35 11.60
C PRO A 59 -12.73 1.14 12.87
N GLU A 60 -11.76 1.93 13.29
CA GLU A 60 -11.92 2.97 14.31
C GLU A 60 -11.87 4.35 13.66
N ASP A 61 -12.65 5.31 14.17
CA ASP A 61 -12.53 6.70 13.74
C ASP A 61 -11.19 7.30 14.20
N THR A 62 -10.47 7.90 13.27
CA THR A 62 -9.22 8.61 13.53
C THR A 62 -9.16 9.90 12.73
N THR A 63 -8.14 10.72 12.95
CA THR A 63 -7.87 11.92 12.14
C THR A 63 -6.40 11.93 11.77
N TYR A 64 -6.09 12.17 10.49
CA TYR A 64 -4.71 12.35 10.07
C TYR A 64 -4.22 13.75 10.45
N ILE A 65 -3.06 13.84 11.09
CA ILE A 65 -2.41 15.12 11.40
C ILE A 65 -1.36 15.36 10.32
N TYR A 66 -1.58 16.40 9.51
CA TYR A 66 -0.61 16.87 8.56
C TYR A 66 0.34 17.85 9.22
N TYR A 67 1.53 17.98 8.64
CA TYR A 67 2.42 19.08 8.97
C TYR A 67 3.09 19.64 7.72
N TYR A 68 3.45 20.91 7.77
CA TYR A 68 4.37 21.51 6.81
C TYR A 68 5.41 22.34 7.54
N LEU A 69 6.56 22.52 6.88
CA LEU A 69 7.62 23.38 7.36
C LEU A 69 7.44 24.76 6.74
N GLU A 70 7.16 25.75 7.57
CA GLU A 70 7.22 27.14 7.18
C GLU A 70 8.66 27.63 7.33
N ARG A 71 9.18 28.30 6.29
CA ARG A 71 10.53 28.84 6.30
C ARG A 71 10.45 30.34 6.11
N ASP A 72 10.83 31.09 7.13
CA ASP A 72 10.98 32.53 7.04
C ASP A 72 12.47 32.89 6.94
N THR A 73 12.80 33.78 6.02
CA THR A 73 14.19 34.15 5.74
C THR A 73 14.40 35.59 6.16
N LEU A 74 15.23 35.80 7.18
CA LEU A 74 15.62 37.13 7.61
C LEU A 74 16.74 37.63 6.70
N LEU A 75 16.54 38.78 6.07
CA LEU A 75 17.55 39.42 5.21
C LEU A 75 18.25 40.55 5.98
N ALA A 76 19.58 40.60 5.86
CA ALA A 76 20.39 41.71 6.33
C ALA A 76 20.17 42.98 5.47
N GLU A 77 20.64 44.14 5.95
CA GLU A 77 20.50 45.42 5.24
C GLU A 77 21.15 45.44 3.84
N ASP A 78 22.13 44.58 3.59
CA ASP A 78 22.80 44.43 2.28
C ASP A 78 22.09 43.44 1.34
N GLY A 79 20.96 42.87 1.77
CA GLY A 79 20.18 41.88 1.03
C GLY A 79 20.73 40.45 1.10
N SER A 80 21.77 40.19 1.91
CA SER A 80 22.23 38.83 2.19
C SER A 80 21.32 38.11 3.19
N ILE A 81 21.31 36.77 3.15
CA ILE A 81 20.52 35.95 4.09
C ILE A 81 21.25 35.92 5.43
N GLU A 82 20.59 36.44 6.48
CA GLU A 82 21.11 36.49 7.84
C GLU A 82 20.69 35.26 8.64
N ASP A 83 19.42 34.87 8.54
CA ASP A 83 18.88 33.70 9.26
C ASP A 83 17.73 33.04 8.49
N VAL A 84 17.48 31.77 8.78
CA VAL A 84 16.33 31.00 8.27
C VAL A 84 15.61 30.36 9.44
N LEU A 85 14.48 30.92 9.82
CA LEU A 85 13.58 30.36 10.82
C LEU A 85 12.77 29.23 10.19
N VAL A 86 12.76 28.06 10.83
CA VAL A 86 12.00 26.89 10.36
C VAL A 86 11.01 26.49 11.43
N ASP A 87 9.73 26.76 11.17
CA ASP A 87 8.63 26.38 12.04
C ASP A 87 7.88 25.16 11.47
N THR A 88 7.41 24.28 12.34
CA THR A 88 6.57 23.14 11.95
C THR A 88 5.12 23.44 12.32
N ILE A 89 4.27 23.60 11.32
CA ILE A 89 2.85 23.85 11.52
C ILE A 89 2.10 22.53 11.35
N PHE A 90 1.27 22.20 12.33
CA PHE A 90 0.41 21.02 12.32
C PHE A 90 -1.04 21.41 12.05
N TYR A 91 -1.75 20.61 11.26
CA TYR A 91 -3.19 20.77 11.07
C TYR A 91 -3.90 19.42 10.96
N GLU A 92 -5.13 19.39 11.47
CA GLU A 92 -5.96 18.19 11.46
C GLU A 92 -6.70 18.04 10.12
N GLY A 93 -6.68 16.82 9.59
CA GLY A 93 -7.41 16.43 8.40
C GLY A 93 -8.88 16.14 8.64
N LYS A 94 -9.48 15.47 7.67
CA LYS A 94 -10.82 14.87 7.82
C LYS A 94 -10.75 13.65 8.73
N THR A 95 -11.90 13.27 9.29
CA THR A 95 -12.07 11.98 9.95
C THR A 95 -11.80 10.86 8.94
N ALA A 96 -10.93 9.93 9.32
CA ALA A 96 -10.51 8.76 8.57
C ALA A 96 -10.95 7.48 9.28
N ARG A 97 -11.23 6.43 8.52
CA ARG A 97 -11.40 5.07 9.05
C ARG A 97 -10.03 4.40 9.18
N LEU A 98 -9.66 4.03 10.40
CA LEU A 98 -8.40 3.33 10.70
C LEU A 98 -8.62 1.83 10.87
N TYR A 99 -7.98 1.05 10.02
CA TYR A 99 -7.90 -0.40 10.11
C TYR A 99 -6.56 -0.81 10.73
N LYS A 100 -6.59 -1.51 11.86
CA LYS A 100 -5.38 -1.99 12.56
C LYS A 100 -5.15 -3.46 12.24
N ILE A 101 -4.38 -3.73 11.19
CA ILE A 101 -4.07 -5.10 10.78
C ILE A 101 -3.27 -5.78 11.90
N PRO A 102 -3.55 -7.06 12.22
CA PRO A 102 -2.76 -7.84 13.16
C PRO A 102 -1.27 -7.83 12.79
N THR A 103 -0.42 -7.98 13.80
CA THR A 103 1.03 -8.01 13.59
C THR A 103 1.44 -9.15 12.66
N ILE A 104 2.21 -8.83 11.63
CA ILE A 104 2.72 -9.76 10.62
C ILE A 104 4.09 -10.28 11.09
N SER A 105 4.16 -11.56 11.45
CA SER A 105 5.39 -12.22 11.88
C SER A 105 6.16 -12.78 10.68
N LEU A 106 7.23 -12.09 10.30
CA LEU A 106 8.09 -12.44 9.17
C LEU A 106 9.19 -13.43 9.60
N PRO A 107 9.62 -14.33 8.70
CA PRO A 107 10.69 -15.27 9.02
C PRO A 107 12.04 -14.58 9.22
N ALA A 108 12.96 -15.25 9.92
CA ALA A 108 14.25 -14.68 10.32
C ALA A 108 15.27 -14.45 9.18
N TYR A 109 15.09 -15.12 8.03
CA TYR A 109 15.98 -15.05 6.87
C TYR A 109 15.59 -13.91 5.91
N LYS A 110 16.46 -13.63 4.91
CA LYS A 110 16.18 -12.61 3.89
C LYS A 110 14.97 -13.03 3.05
N ASN A 111 14.01 -12.14 2.89
CA ASN A 111 12.76 -12.44 2.21
C ASN A 111 12.24 -11.19 1.45
N ARG A 112 11.23 -11.38 0.63
CA ARG A 112 10.39 -10.30 0.12
C ARG A 112 8.97 -10.53 0.59
N LEU A 113 8.28 -9.44 0.92
CA LEU A 113 6.85 -9.43 1.23
C LEU A 113 6.11 -8.70 0.12
N TYR A 114 4.95 -9.20 -0.28
CA TYR A 114 4.07 -8.56 -1.24
C TYR A 114 2.75 -8.26 -0.55
N LEU A 115 2.36 -6.99 -0.57
CA LEU A 115 1.08 -6.49 -0.08
C LEU A 115 0.21 -6.15 -1.28
N GLU A 116 -0.87 -6.91 -1.48
CA GLU A 116 -1.85 -6.67 -2.53
C GLU A 116 -2.94 -5.73 -2.03
N ILE A 117 -3.19 -4.68 -2.82
CA ILE A 117 -4.14 -3.61 -2.54
C ILE A 117 -5.15 -3.58 -3.67
N LYS A 118 -6.43 -3.48 -3.29
CA LYS A 118 -7.52 -3.12 -4.18
C LYS A 118 -8.05 -1.74 -3.82
N SER A 119 -8.12 -0.83 -4.77
CA SER A 119 -8.53 0.55 -4.50
C SER A 119 -9.10 1.25 -5.73
N ASN A 120 -10.02 2.19 -5.51
CA ASN A 120 -10.44 3.18 -6.52
C ASN A 120 -9.78 4.56 -6.29
N ALA A 121 -8.91 4.67 -5.28
CA ALA A 121 -8.37 5.92 -4.78
C ALA A 121 -6.87 6.05 -5.08
N ARG A 122 -6.36 7.28 -4.89
CA ARG A 122 -4.93 7.52 -4.80
C ARG A 122 -4.47 7.21 -3.38
N TRP A 123 -3.31 6.59 -3.23
CA TRP A 123 -2.82 6.17 -1.93
C TRP A 123 -1.33 6.44 -1.76
N ASN A 124 -0.92 6.55 -0.50
CA ASN A 124 0.43 6.83 -0.06
C ASN A 124 0.84 5.79 0.99
N ALA A 125 1.96 5.12 0.75
CA ALA A 125 2.59 4.16 1.64
C ALA A 125 4.00 4.68 1.97
N PRO A 126 4.12 5.70 2.85
CA PRO A 126 5.40 6.32 3.17
C PRO A 126 6.45 5.27 3.51
N VAL A 127 7.70 5.53 3.10
CA VAL A 127 8.81 4.69 3.50
C VAL A 127 8.82 4.63 5.02
N ILE A 128 8.97 3.42 5.55
CA ILE A 128 9.14 3.20 6.98
C ILE A 128 10.27 4.13 7.47
N PRO A 129 10.01 5.00 8.46
CA PRO A 129 10.89 6.12 8.78
C PRO A 129 12.21 5.66 9.40
N PHE A 130 13.29 6.32 8.97
CA PHE A 130 14.69 6.05 9.33
C PHE A 130 15.14 6.80 10.60
N PRO A 131 15.23 6.15 11.78
CA PRO A 131 16.33 6.41 12.70
C PRO A 131 17.59 5.68 12.19
N PRO A 132 18.81 6.13 12.54
CA PRO A 132 20.05 5.77 11.83
C PRO A 132 20.46 4.28 11.84
N ASN A 133 19.66 3.34 12.38
CA ASN A 133 20.10 1.97 12.63
C ASN A 133 19.03 0.85 12.56
N GLN A 134 17.80 1.05 12.04
CA GLN A 134 16.74 0.06 12.37
C GLN A 134 15.72 -0.42 11.32
N ASP A 135 15.84 -0.14 10.02
CA ASP A 135 14.84 -0.69 9.09
C ASP A 135 15.33 -1.93 8.38
N TRP A 136 15.02 -3.04 9.03
CA TRP A 136 15.19 -4.38 8.50
C TRP A 136 14.14 -4.77 7.45
N ILE A 137 13.17 -3.89 7.22
CA ILE A 137 12.13 -4.01 6.21
C ILE A 137 11.97 -2.68 5.49
N ARG A 138 11.83 -2.70 4.17
CA ARG A 138 11.67 -1.49 3.36
C ARG A 138 10.73 -1.73 2.19
N ASN A 139 9.74 -0.87 2.01
CA ASN A 139 8.89 -0.87 0.81
C ASN A 139 9.58 -0.20 -0.40
N SER A 140 9.32 -0.75 -1.58
CA SER A 140 9.79 -0.25 -2.88
C SER A 140 8.92 0.87 -3.45
N LYS A 141 7.60 0.81 -3.22
CA LYS A 141 6.62 1.79 -3.68
C LYS A 141 6.17 2.66 -2.53
N VAL A 142 6.19 3.97 -2.74
CA VAL A 142 5.79 4.97 -1.76
C VAL A 142 4.40 5.54 -1.99
N SER A 143 3.88 5.42 -3.21
CA SER A 143 2.54 5.90 -3.57
C SER A 143 2.04 5.18 -4.82
N GLY A 144 0.75 5.29 -5.07
CA GLY A 144 0.14 4.75 -6.28
C GLY A 144 -1.32 5.14 -6.44
N ILE A 145 -1.91 4.55 -7.47
CA ILE A 145 -3.25 4.84 -7.97
C ILE A 145 -3.94 3.51 -8.23
N GLY A 146 -5.14 3.34 -7.67
CA GLY A 146 -5.93 2.15 -7.87
C GLY A 146 -5.28 0.89 -7.28
N ASP A 147 -5.61 -0.25 -7.87
CA ASP A 147 -5.06 -1.56 -7.48
C ASP A 147 -3.54 -1.61 -7.63
N ALA A 148 -2.86 -2.25 -6.68
CA ALA A 148 -1.41 -2.35 -6.70
C ALA A 148 -0.86 -3.46 -5.81
N VAL A 149 0.38 -3.85 -6.11
CA VAL A 149 1.21 -4.66 -5.22
C VAL A 149 2.37 -3.81 -4.70
N ILE A 150 2.51 -3.70 -3.39
CA ILE A 150 3.67 -3.10 -2.71
C ILE A 150 4.63 -4.22 -2.32
N GLU A 151 5.84 -4.18 -2.88
CA GLU A 151 6.91 -5.10 -2.52
C GLU A 151 7.76 -4.49 -1.39
N TYR A 152 8.04 -5.30 -0.37
CA TYR A 152 8.97 -4.99 0.72
C TYR A 152 10.19 -5.91 0.63
N ASP A 153 11.39 -5.33 0.75
CA ASP A 153 12.64 -6.06 0.96
C ASP A 153 12.83 -6.26 2.47
N VAL A 154 12.99 -7.51 2.89
CA VAL A 154 13.19 -7.91 4.28
C VAL A 154 14.62 -8.40 4.43
N GLY A 155 15.45 -7.65 5.17
CA GLY A 155 16.84 -8.01 5.43
C GLY A 155 16.94 -9.29 6.26
N SER A 156 17.99 -10.09 6.06
CA SER A 156 18.33 -11.20 6.96
C SER A 156 18.81 -10.68 8.31
N ARG A 157 18.62 -11.47 9.38
CA ARG A 157 19.26 -11.18 10.69
C ARG A 157 20.79 -11.36 10.70
N THR A 158 21.36 -12.02 9.69
CA THR A 158 22.77 -12.45 9.62
C THR A 158 23.68 -11.61 8.70
N TYR A 159 23.38 -10.32 8.49
CA TYR A 159 24.19 -9.50 7.58
C TYR A 159 25.65 -9.39 8.08
N GLY A 160 26.59 -10.01 7.35
CA GLY A 160 28.04 -9.80 7.50
C GLY A 160 28.80 -10.80 8.36
N PHE A 161 28.19 -11.87 8.86
CA PHE A 161 28.92 -12.90 9.61
C PHE A 161 29.26 -14.10 8.69
N PRO A 162 30.53 -14.54 8.64
CA PRO A 162 30.90 -15.78 7.96
C PRO A 162 30.09 -16.98 8.52
N PRO A 163 29.84 -18.04 7.74
CA PRO A 163 29.00 -19.18 8.16
C PRO A 163 29.42 -19.80 9.49
N GLU A 164 30.70 -19.74 9.83
CA GLU A 164 31.29 -20.21 11.09
C GLU A 164 30.89 -19.38 12.34
N TYR A 165 30.24 -18.23 12.13
CA TYR A 165 29.72 -17.34 13.17
C TYR A 165 28.19 -17.30 13.20
N ALA A 166 27.50 -18.13 12.42
CA ALA A 166 26.03 -18.22 12.42
C ALA A 166 25.46 -18.57 13.81
N ASP A 167 26.22 -19.31 14.60
CA ASP A 167 25.87 -19.77 15.95
C ASP A 167 26.25 -18.73 17.03
N MET A 168 27.09 -17.75 16.68
CA MET A 168 27.48 -16.66 17.57
C MET A 168 26.38 -15.61 17.52
N PHE A 169 25.39 -15.81 18.42
CA PHE A 169 24.39 -14.83 18.87
C PHE A 169 24.57 -13.44 18.25
N VAL A 170 23.67 -13.09 17.33
CA VAL A 170 23.36 -11.69 17.05
C VAL A 170 22.28 -11.29 18.08
N PRO A 171 22.61 -10.66 19.22
CA PRO A 171 21.63 -9.82 19.87
C PRO A 171 21.36 -8.68 18.86
N VAL A 172 20.14 -8.30 18.54
CA VAL A 172 19.22 -7.54 19.39
C VAL A 172 17.85 -7.66 18.72
N GLY A 173 16.76 -7.78 19.48
CA GLY A 173 15.40 -7.82 18.95
C GLY A 173 15.15 -6.67 17.97
N ARG A 174 14.96 -7.01 16.70
CA ARG A 174 14.41 -6.09 15.71
C ARG A 174 13.10 -5.59 16.28
N LYS A 175 13.01 -4.29 16.54
CA LYS A 175 11.78 -3.71 17.08
C LYS A 175 10.66 -3.91 16.06
N PRO A 176 9.42 -4.11 16.52
CA PRO A 176 8.27 -4.07 15.63
C PRO A 176 8.26 -2.76 14.86
N VAL A 177 8.03 -2.84 13.57
CA VAL A 177 8.01 -1.70 12.66
C VAL A 177 6.58 -1.42 12.27
N THR A 178 6.12 -0.18 12.45
CA THR A 178 4.75 0.21 12.05
C THR A 178 4.81 1.09 10.80
N GLN A 179 3.98 0.76 9.81
CA GLN A 179 3.72 1.59 8.64
C GLN A 179 2.25 1.99 8.61
N TYR A 180 1.98 3.24 8.23
CA TYR A 180 0.64 3.71 7.94
C TYR A 180 0.49 3.90 6.44
N ILE A 181 -0.51 3.27 5.83
CA ILE A 181 -0.87 3.48 4.43
C ILE A 181 -2.18 4.26 4.41
N THR A 182 -2.23 5.35 3.64
CA THR A 182 -3.38 6.25 3.63
C THR A 182 -3.85 6.54 2.22
N THR A 183 -5.15 6.78 2.06
CA THR A 183 -5.67 7.40 0.84
C THR A 183 -5.31 8.90 0.80
N GLN A 184 -5.20 9.49 -0.39
CA GLN A 184 -4.77 10.88 -0.57
C GLN A 184 -5.78 11.89 0.00
N ASP A 185 -7.06 11.55 -0.05
CA ASP A 185 -8.13 12.31 0.62
C ASP A 185 -8.18 12.07 2.14
N SER A 186 -7.36 11.13 2.63
CA SER A 186 -7.19 10.74 4.03
C SER A 186 -8.48 10.36 4.72
N THR A 187 -9.34 9.64 4.00
CA THR A 187 -10.58 9.05 4.51
C THR A 187 -10.40 7.61 4.96
N VAL A 188 -9.36 6.90 4.47
CA VAL A 188 -9.04 5.52 4.85
C VAL A 188 -7.56 5.41 5.22
N MET A 189 -7.28 4.71 6.31
CA MET A 189 -5.94 4.47 6.84
C MET A 189 -5.78 3.02 7.29
N PHE A 190 -4.65 2.41 6.92
CA PHE A 190 -4.24 1.09 7.40
C PHE A 190 -2.98 1.21 8.22
N ARG A 191 -3.00 0.62 9.42
CA ARG A 191 -1.81 0.42 10.25
C ARG A 191 -1.34 -1.01 10.10
N LEU A 192 -0.15 -1.17 9.52
CA LEU A 192 0.56 -2.44 9.40
C LEU A 192 1.68 -2.48 10.43
N THR A 193 1.77 -3.57 11.20
CA THR A 193 2.88 -3.80 12.14
C THR A 193 3.62 -5.05 11.72
N PHE A 194 4.92 -4.94 11.51
CA PHE A 194 5.79 -6.04 11.12
C PHE A 194 6.72 -6.40 12.26
N GLU A 195 6.84 -7.70 12.53
CA GLU A 195 7.83 -8.29 13.41
C GLU A 195 8.63 -9.32 12.65
N GLN A 196 9.83 -9.63 13.12
CA GLN A 196 10.63 -10.69 12.53
C GLN A 196 11.00 -11.70 13.60
N GLU A 197 10.79 -12.99 13.30
CA GLU A 197 11.14 -14.09 14.17
C GLU A 197 12.65 -14.14 14.44
N GLY A 198 13.01 -14.67 15.62
CA GLY A 198 14.40 -14.93 15.98
C GLY A 198 14.94 -16.17 15.28
N MET A 199 16.27 -16.26 15.12
CA MET A 199 16.94 -17.45 14.57
C MET A 199 17.08 -18.61 15.57
N LYS A 200 16.38 -18.58 16.71
CA LYS A 200 16.37 -19.70 17.67
C LYS A 200 15.01 -20.37 17.65
N GLU A 201 14.96 -21.60 17.15
CA GLU A 201 14.02 -22.60 17.63
C GLU A 201 14.45 -23.06 19.04
N GLU A 202 13.48 -23.45 19.87
CA GLU A 202 13.71 -24.06 21.19
C GLU A 202 14.55 -25.34 21.12
#